data_AF-A0A356NGQ6-F1
#
_entry.id   AF-A0A356NGQ6-F1
#
_cell.length_a   1.000
_cell.length_b   1.000
_cell.length_c   1.000
_cell.angle_alpha   90.00
_cell.angle_beta   90.00
_cell.angle_gamma   90.00
#
_symmetry.space_group_name_H-M   'P 1'
#
loop_
_entity.id
_entity.type
_entity.pdbx_description
1 polymer ?
#
loop_
_entity_poly.entity_id
_entity_poly.type
_entity_poly.pdbx_seq_one_letter_code
_entity_poly.pdbx_strand_id
1 'polypeptide(L)'
;MNQIAILCRKIPALCACIFALVFQDRMCGGSLDSIIDSIDPDISKWASLVIAHNTEGQTEFDWHYYRNSRETVDFWPASTIKIYTVVAALEYLNELKRPLDSTLVFERQTDDLWHLDTARTMREMISEVFRRSSNEDYSLLLRFVGIDRINTQFLIPEKGFPHSALMRDYVTHRPIVYENTEPQRIHIITSQQESMTLTHTWSGISFAEQRGATILSSKTGNCTSTAELAECMRRIMFHESIPEAERYQLTNAQVDAIRYGGGGLYGLENKEAGPYAWESDLKKIFPKARYFHKAGMISNYTLDVAYIADENSNTRFILSLAAKTGKGDTIRKMAGALARWVHSQ
;
A
#
# COMPACT_ATOMS: atom_id res chain seq x y z
N MET A 1 -23.86 -62.92 36.37
CA MET A 1 -22.75 -61.97 36.58
C MET A 1 -21.74 -62.17 35.46
N ASN A 2 -21.77 -61.32 34.44
CA ASN A 2 -20.73 -61.15 33.43
C ASN A 2 -21.16 -60.00 32.52
N GLN A 3 -20.50 -58.84 32.63
CA GLN A 3 -20.47 -57.88 31.53
C GLN A 3 -19.10 -57.21 31.45
N ILE A 4 -18.62 -57.22 30.21
CA ILE A 4 -17.39 -56.67 29.67
C ILE A 4 -17.56 -55.14 29.60
N ALA A 5 -16.64 -54.39 30.21
CA ALA A 5 -16.63 -52.93 30.16
C ALA A 5 -15.79 -52.43 28.98
N ILE A 6 -16.44 -51.69 28.08
CA ILE A 6 -15.86 -50.99 26.92
C ILE A 6 -15.23 -49.67 27.41
N LEU A 7 -13.96 -49.46 27.08
CA LEU A 7 -13.20 -48.26 27.39
C LEU A 7 -13.46 -47.19 26.31
N CYS A 8 -14.35 -46.23 26.57
CA CYS A 8 -14.49 -45.01 25.76
C CYS A 8 -13.41 -43.99 26.15
N ARG A 9 -12.46 -43.72 25.24
CA ARG A 9 -11.53 -42.58 25.33
C ARG A 9 -12.27 -41.28 25.00
N LYS A 10 -12.31 -40.35 25.96
CA LYS A 10 -12.76 -38.96 25.76
C LYS A 10 -11.66 -38.16 25.05
N ILE A 11 -12.04 -37.51 23.96
CA ILE A 11 -11.27 -36.48 23.25
C ILE A 11 -11.34 -35.19 24.08
N PRO A 12 -10.24 -34.49 24.39
CA PRO A 12 -10.30 -33.21 25.06
C PRO A 12 -10.75 -32.12 24.07
N ALA A 13 -11.78 -31.37 24.45
CA ALA A 13 -12.29 -30.23 23.72
C ALA A 13 -11.23 -29.12 23.65
N LEU A 14 -10.86 -28.74 22.42
CA LEU A 14 -10.04 -27.57 22.13
C LEU A 14 -10.89 -26.32 22.41
N CYS A 15 -10.54 -25.54 23.44
CA CYS A 15 -11.09 -24.20 23.62
C CYS A 15 -10.53 -23.28 22.54
N ALA A 16 -11.30 -23.04 21.48
CA ALA A 16 -11.05 -21.95 20.54
C ALA A 16 -11.42 -20.63 21.24
N CYS A 17 -10.41 -19.87 21.67
CA CYS A 17 -10.59 -18.48 22.07
C CYS A 17 -10.83 -17.65 20.80
N ILE A 18 -12.08 -17.34 20.51
CA ILE A 18 -12.46 -16.33 19.52
C ILE A 18 -12.21 -14.97 20.17
N PHE A 19 -11.10 -14.31 19.81
CA PHE A 19 -10.94 -12.88 20.05
C PHE A 19 -11.88 -12.14 19.09
N ALA A 20 -13.08 -11.82 19.57
CA ALA A 20 -13.93 -10.84 18.93
C ALA A 20 -13.31 -9.45 19.21
N LEU A 21 -12.67 -8.87 18.19
CA LEU A 21 -12.32 -7.45 18.16
C LEU A 21 -13.63 -6.65 18.13
N VAL A 22 -14.08 -6.22 19.30
CA VAL A 22 -15.19 -5.27 19.44
C VAL A 22 -14.61 -3.88 19.17
N PHE A 23 -14.75 -3.41 17.93
CA PHE A 23 -14.56 -2.00 17.63
C PHE A 23 -15.70 -1.21 18.29
N GLN A 24 -15.36 -0.42 19.31
CA GLN A 24 -16.28 0.59 19.83
C GLN A 24 -16.22 1.82 18.93
N ASP A 25 -17.26 2.02 18.12
CA ASP A 25 -17.49 3.29 17.43
C ASP A 25 -17.73 4.38 18.48
N ARG A 26 -16.69 5.14 18.83
CA ARG A 26 -16.88 6.41 19.55
C ARG A 26 -17.45 7.45 18.58
N MET A 27 -18.74 7.71 18.70
CA MET A 27 -19.40 8.84 18.05
C MET A 27 -19.14 10.13 18.84
N CYS A 28 -18.17 10.94 18.39
CA CYS A 28 -18.11 12.36 18.74
C CYS A 28 -17.62 13.18 17.54
N GLY A 29 -18.33 14.25 17.19
CA GLY A 29 -18.08 15.06 15.98
C GLY A 29 -18.82 14.54 14.75
N GLY A 30 -19.31 15.45 13.89
CA GLY A 30 -20.12 15.10 12.71
C GLY A 30 -19.49 14.00 11.84
N SER A 31 -20.32 13.16 11.22
CA SER A 31 -19.83 12.06 10.37
C SER A 31 -18.94 12.61 9.24
N LEU A 32 -17.92 11.82 8.85
CA LEU A 32 -17.01 12.15 7.75
C LEU A 32 -17.79 12.55 6.47
N ASP A 33 -18.97 11.95 6.30
CA ASP A 33 -19.93 12.26 5.23
C ASP A 33 -20.31 13.73 5.18
N SER A 34 -20.72 14.32 6.30
CA SER A 34 -21.14 15.73 6.35
C SER A 34 -20.00 16.69 5.99
N ILE A 35 -18.76 16.36 6.39
CA ILE A 35 -17.57 17.15 6.11
C ILE A 35 -17.26 17.10 4.61
N ILE A 36 -17.19 15.88 4.06
CA ILE A 36 -16.77 15.65 2.67
C ILE A 36 -17.86 16.04 1.66
N ASP A 37 -19.15 15.86 1.97
CA ASP A 37 -20.27 16.19 1.07
C ASP A 37 -20.31 17.68 0.69
N SER A 38 -19.91 18.56 1.62
CA SER A 38 -19.84 20.00 1.37
C SER A 38 -18.75 20.43 0.38
N ILE A 39 -17.80 19.54 0.09
CA ILE A 39 -16.60 19.84 -0.69
C ILE A 39 -16.82 19.40 -2.13
N ASP A 40 -16.97 20.36 -3.04
CA ASP A 40 -17.16 20.11 -4.47
C ASP A 40 -18.26 19.05 -4.71
N PRO A 41 -19.53 19.35 -4.41
CA PRO A 41 -20.61 18.36 -4.29
C PRO A 41 -20.84 17.52 -5.55
N ASP A 42 -20.52 18.06 -6.73
CA ASP A 42 -20.67 17.38 -8.03
C ASP A 42 -19.53 16.39 -8.35
N ILE A 43 -18.49 16.32 -7.52
CA ILE A 43 -17.34 15.44 -7.72
C ILE A 43 -17.50 14.18 -6.87
N SER A 44 -17.38 13.00 -7.49
CA SER A 44 -17.26 11.72 -6.77
C SER A 44 -15.98 11.69 -5.94
N LYS A 45 -16.08 11.34 -4.67
CA LYS A 45 -14.99 11.37 -3.68
C LYS A 45 -14.96 10.06 -2.90
N TRP A 46 -13.79 9.71 -2.41
CA TRP A 46 -13.55 8.60 -1.51
C TRP A 46 -12.57 9.05 -0.44
N ALA A 47 -12.78 8.63 0.80
CA ALA A 47 -11.89 8.98 1.89
C ALA A 47 -11.87 7.93 2.99
N SER A 48 -10.67 7.68 3.50
CA SER A 48 -10.42 7.05 4.78
C SER A 48 -9.52 7.96 5.62
N LEU A 49 -9.82 8.07 6.91
CA LEU A 49 -9.04 8.79 7.91
C LEU A 49 -8.75 7.83 9.05
N VAL A 50 -7.50 7.76 9.47
CA VAL A 50 -7.05 6.97 10.62
C VAL A 50 -6.39 7.91 11.61
N ILE A 51 -6.91 8.04 12.82
CA ILE A 51 -6.29 8.83 13.88
C ILE A 51 -5.58 7.87 14.83
N ALA A 52 -4.32 8.16 15.13
CA ALA A 52 -3.53 7.34 16.05
C ALA A 52 -3.51 7.98 17.44
N HIS A 53 -3.88 7.19 18.44
CA HIS A 53 -3.87 7.58 19.84
C HIS A 53 -2.85 6.73 20.58
N ASN A 54 -2.03 7.35 21.43
CA ASN A 54 -1.11 6.62 22.29
C ASN A 54 -1.72 6.51 23.68
N THR A 55 -2.13 5.30 24.06
CA THR A 55 -2.70 4.98 25.37
C THR A 55 -1.76 4.01 26.08
N GLU A 56 -1.15 4.45 27.19
CA GLU A 56 -0.30 3.59 28.06
C GLU A 56 0.82 2.82 27.33
N GLY A 57 1.40 3.42 26.28
CA GLY A 57 2.48 2.80 25.50
C GLY A 57 2.00 1.87 24.38
N GLN A 58 0.69 1.74 24.17
CA GLN A 58 0.09 1.11 23.00
C GLN A 58 -0.47 2.19 22.06
N THR A 59 -0.31 1.98 20.75
CA THR A 59 -0.95 2.83 19.74
C THR A 59 -2.26 2.21 19.30
N GLU A 60 -3.36 2.91 19.57
CA GLU A 60 -4.70 2.60 19.10
C GLU A 60 -5.03 3.42 17.85
N PHE A 61 -5.93 2.92 17.00
CA PHE A 61 -6.27 3.51 15.72
C PHE A 61 -7.78 3.67 15.57
N ASP A 62 -8.23 4.92 15.46
CA ASP A 62 -9.62 5.26 15.19
C ASP A 62 -9.82 5.45 13.69
N TRP A 63 -10.63 4.57 13.09
CA TRP A 63 -10.88 4.52 11.66
C TRP A 63 -12.19 5.20 11.30
N HIS A 64 -12.13 6.12 10.34
CA HIS A 64 -13.29 6.82 9.81
C HIS A 64 -13.31 6.72 8.29
N TYR A 65 -14.50 6.47 7.74
CA TYR A 65 -14.69 6.26 6.31
C TYR A 65 -15.75 7.21 5.77
N TYR A 66 -15.55 7.71 4.56
CA TYR A 66 -16.58 8.44 3.82
C TYR A 66 -17.48 7.42 3.13
N ARG A 67 -18.75 7.34 3.53
CA ARG A 67 -19.72 6.38 3.00
C ARG A 67 -19.14 4.96 3.00
N ASN A 68 -19.20 4.26 1.86
CA ASN A 68 -18.66 2.92 1.67
C ASN A 68 -17.19 2.89 1.19
N SER A 69 -16.43 3.99 1.31
CA SER A 69 -15.05 4.11 0.81
C SER A 69 -14.07 3.04 1.35
N ARG A 70 -14.43 2.37 2.44
CA ARG A 70 -13.70 1.22 3.00
C ARG A 70 -13.62 0.06 2.01
N GLU A 71 -14.71 -0.20 1.29
CA GLU A 71 -14.89 -1.41 0.49
C GLU A 71 -14.85 -1.12 -1.02
N THR A 72 -15.04 0.13 -1.45
CA THR A 72 -15.17 0.47 -2.87
C THR A 72 -13.84 0.54 -3.60
N VAL A 73 -13.84 0.00 -4.83
CA VAL A 73 -12.71 0.02 -5.77
C VAL A 73 -13.08 0.60 -7.13
N ASP A 74 -14.13 1.42 -7.19
CA ASP A 74 -14.73 2.02 -8.39
C ASP A 74 -14.06 3.34 -8.83
N PHE A 75 -12.79 3.52 -8.47
CA PHE A 75 -11.95 4.63 -8.91
C PHE A 75 -10.61 4.11 -9.46
N TRP A 76 -9.94 4.91 -10.30
CA TRP A 76 -8.59 4.55 -10.76
C TRP A 76 -7.58 4.92 -9.68
N PRO A 77 -6.85 3.96 -9.07
CA PRO A 77 -6.00 4.30 -7.94
C PRO A 77 -4.67 4.97 -8.33
N ALA A 78 -4.44 5.18 -9.63
CA ALA A 78 -3.28 5.90 -10.17
C ALA A 78 -1.95 5.43 -9.54
N SER A 79 -1.02 6.34 -9.27
CA SER A 79 0.29 6.00 -8.73
C SER A 79 0.35 5.76 -7.22
N THR A 80 -0.77 5.81 -6.47
CA THR A 80 -0.72 5.52 -5.01
C THR A 80 -0.38 4.06 -4.76
N ILE A 81 -0.89 3.15 -5.60
CA ILE A 81 -0.63 1.69 -5.56
C ILE A 81 0.83 1.29 -5.67
N LYS A 82 1.72 2.18 -6.13
CA LYS A 82 3.16 1.88 -6.22
C LYS A 82 3.79 1.61 -4.86
N ILE A 83 3.17 2.09 -3.78
CA ILE A 83 3.58 1.77 -2.41
C ILE A 83 3.52 0.26 -2.16
N TYR A 84 2.53 -0.45 -2.73
CA TYR A 84 2.40 -1.90 -2.61
C TYR A 84 3.57 -2.65 -3.25
N THR A 85 3.99 -2.24 -4.45
CA THR A 85 5.12 -2.89 -5.13
C THR A 85 6.43 -2.70 -4.38
N VAL A 86 6.63 -1.56 -3.72
CA VAL A 86 7.82 -1.31 -2.89
C VAL A 86 7.85 -2.27 -1.69
N VAL A 87 6.74 -2.34 -0.94
CA VAL A 87 6.67 -3.21 0.25
C VAL A 87 6.79 -4.68 -0.16
N ALA A 88 6.01 -5.13 -1.15
CA ALA A 88 6.02 -6.51 -1.60
C ALA A 88 7.38 -6.96 -2.15
N ALA A 89 8.09 -6.08 -2.88
CA ALA A 89 9.43 -6.36 -3.36
C ALA A 89 10.43 -6.52 -2.22
N LEU A 90 10.34 -5.70 -1.18
CA LEU A 90 11.23 -5.80 -0.03
C LEU A 90 10.94 -7.03 0.85
N GLU A 91 9.65 -7.39 1.06
CA GLU A 91 9.30 -8.66 1.71
C GLU A 91 9.89 -9.83 0.92
N TYR A 92 9.72 -9.83 -0.41
CA TYR A 92 10.26 -10.91 -1.24
C TYR A 92 11.79 -10.98 -1.20
N LEU A 93 12.46 -9.83 -1.24
CA LEU A 93 13.92 -9.76 -1.13
C LEU A 93 14.42 -10.36 0.20
N ASN A 94 13.71 -10.11 1.30
CA ASN A 94 14.03 -10.68 2.62
C ASN A 94 13.78 -12.19 2.68
N GLU A 95 12.69 -12.67 2.11
CA GLU A 95 12.43 -14.12 2.00
C GLU A 95 13.55 -14.84 1.25
N LEU A 96 14.10 -14.20 0.21
CA LEU A 96 15.24 -14.69 -0.58
C LEU A 96 16.60 -14.49 0.10
N LYS A 97 16.60 -13.87 1.29
CA LYS A 97 17.79 -13.52 2.08
C LYS A 97 18.80 -12.69 1.27
N ARG A 98 18.29 -11.69 0.54
CA ARG A 98 19.09 -10.78 -0.28
C ARG A 98 19.11 -9.38 0.34
N PRO A 99 20.23 -8.66 0.29
CA PRO A 99 20.34 -7.33 0.90
C PRO A 99 19.66 -6.24 0.05
N LEU A 100 19.27 -5.14 0.68
CA LEU A 100 18.60 -3.98 0.06
C LEU A 100 19.38 -3.33 -1.11
N ASP A 101 20.71 -3.44 -1.14
CA ASP A 101 21.58 -2.90 -2.19
C ASP A 101 21.72 -3.84 -3.41
N SER A 102 20.97 -4.95 -3.44
CA SER A 102 21.02 -5.90 -4.55
C SER A 102 20.60 -5.25 -5.88
N THR A 103 21.32 -5.62 -6.95
CA THR A 103 20.98 -5.27 -8.33
C THR A 103 20.11 -6.34 -8.96
N LEU A 104 19.00 -5.95 -9.56
CA LEU A 104 18.11 -6.83 -10.30
C LEU A 104 18.38 -6.68 -11.79
N VAL A 105 18.70 -7.78 -12.46
CA VAL A 105 18.85 -7.87 -13.92
C VAL A 105 17.62 -8.58 -14.47
N PHE A 106 16.90 -7.91 -15.36
CA PHE A 106 15.63 -8.37 -15.91
C PHE A 106 15.83 -8.92 -17.30
N GLU A 107 15.35 -10.13 -17.49
CA GLU A 107 15.26 -10.82 -18.77
C GLU A 107 13.81 -11.25 -19.01
N ARG A 108 13.48 -11.40 -20.29
CA ARG A 108 12.22 -12.00 -20.74
C ARG A 108 12.50 -13.09 -21.76
N GLN A 109 11.58 -14.02 -21.91
CA GLN A 109 11.66 -15.04 -22.96
C GLN A 109 10.72 -14.69 -24.12
N THR A 110 11.25 -14.66 -25.34
CA THR A 110 10.47 -14.65 -26.60
C THR A 110 11.09 -15.62 -27.59
N ASP A 111 10.25 -16.35 -28.33
CA ASP A 111 10.70 -17.37 -29.29
C ASP A 111 11.72 -18.36 -28.67
N ASP A 112 11.44 -18.78 -27.43
CA ASP A 112 12.28 -19.65 -26.58
C ASP A 112 13.67 -19.09 -26.21
N LEU A 113 14.02 -17.87 -26.62
CA LEU A 113 15.27 -17.19 -26.30
C LEU A 113 15.11 -16.18 -25.16
N TRP A 114 16.10 -16.14 -24.27
CA TRP A 114 16.16 -15.14 -23.20
C TRP A 114 16.84 -13.88 -23.70
N HIS A 115 16.17 -12.75 -23.49
CA HIS A 115 16.64 -11.43 -23.88
C HIS A 115 16.85 -10.57 -22.64
N LEU A 116 18.04 -9.99 -22.51
CA LEU A 116 18.33 -8.94 -21.54
C LEU A 116 17.51 -7.70 -21.87
N ASP A 117 16.72 -7.24 -20.91
CA ASP A 117 15.99 -5.98 -21.00
C ASP A 117 16.77 -4.87 -20.30
N THR A 118 17.00 -4.98 -18.99
CA THR A 118 17.61 -3.90 -18.19
C THR A 118 18.18 -4.42 -16.87
N ALA A 119 18.92 -3.57 -16.15
CA ALA A 119 19.36 -3.82 -14.78
C ALA A 119 19.15 -2.58 -13.90
N ARG A 120 18.77 -2.77 -12.63
CA ARG A 120 18.57 -1.66 -11.70
C ARG A 120 18.72 -2.08 -10.25
N THR A 121 19.23 -1.19 -9.39
CA THR A 121 19.33 -1.50 -7.96
C THR A 121 17.98 -1.35 -7.27
N MET A 122 17.72 -2.21 -6.28
CA MET A 122 16.48 -2.14 -5.50
C MET A 122 16.30 -0.76 -4.84
N ARG A 123 17.39 -0.21 -4.28
CA ARG A 123 17.37 1.08 -3.59
C ARG A 123 17.01 2.25 -4.52
N GLU A 124 17.53 2.26 -5.75
CA GLU A 124 17.16 3.28 -6.75
C GLU A 124 15.70 3.13 -7.18
N MET A 125 15.23 1.90 -7.42
CA MET A 125 13.83 1.69 -7.80
C MET A 125 12.86 2.24 -6.76
N ILE A 126 13.11 1.96 -5.48
CA ILE A 126 12.31 2.47 -4.36
C ILE A 126 12.35 4.00 -4.32
N SER A 127 13.55 4.58 -4.38
CA SER A 127 13.72 6.04 -4.38
C SER A 127 12.95 6.71 -5.51
N GLU A 128 13.01 6.16 -6.72
CA GLU A 128 12.41 6.76 -7.91
C GLU A 128 10.88 6.61 -7.95
N VAL A 129 10.34 5.56 -7.33
CA VAL A 129 8.91 5.45 -7.04
C VAL A 129 8.42 6.59 -6.14
N PHE A 130 9.18 6.99 -5.13
CA PHE A 130 8.78 8.07 -4.22
C PHE A 130 9.15 9.48 -4.72
N ARG A 131 10.32 9.64 -5.33
CA ARG A 131 10.83 10.94 -5.80
C ARG A 131 9.99 11.53 -6.92
N ARG A 132 9.77 10.76 -7.99
CA ARG A 132 9.13 11.23 -9.22
C ARG A 132 7.94 10.39 -9.65
N SER A 133 7.47 9.49 -8.78
CA SER A 133 6.39 8.56 -9.12
C SER A 133 6.71 7.77 -10.39
N SER A 134 7.94 7.26 -10.51
CA SER A 134 8.42 6.60 -11.73
C SER A 134 7.53 5.41 -12.12
N ASN A 135 7.02 5.42 -13.36
CA ASN A 135 6.28 4.28 -13.91
C ASN A 135 7.22 3.12 -14.21
N GLU A 136 8.45 3.43 -14.63
CA GLU A 136 9.45 2.42 -14.99
C GLU A 136 9.82 1.57 -13.78
N ASP A 137 10.11 2.22 -12.66
CA ASP A 137 10.53 1.56 -11.42
C ASP A 137 9.39 0.76 -10.79
N TYR A 138 8.16 1.28 -10.86
CA TYR A 138 6.97 0.51 -10.50
C TYR A 138 6.84 -0.77 -11.34
N SER A 139 6.98 -0.65 -12.66
CA SER A 139 6.88 -1.79 -13.56
C SER A 139 7.97 -2.83 -13.29
N LEU A 140 9.21 -2.40 -13.04
CA LEU A 140 10.31 -3.30 -12.68
C LEU A 140 10.11 -3.98 -11.33
N LEU A 141 9.61 -3.27 -10.31
CA LEU A 141 9.26 -3.88 -9.02
C LEU A 141 8.13 -4.90 -9.16
N LEU A 142 7.10 -4.60 -9.97
CA LEU A 142 6.04 -5.55 -10.28
C LEU A 142 6.58 -6.76 -11.05
N ARG A 143 7.49 -6.56 -12.01
CA ARG A 143 8.18 -7.66 -12.73
C ARG A 143 9.01 -8.51 -11.79
N PHE A 144 9.66 -7.92 -10.79
CA PHE A 144 10.45 -8.67 -9.82
C PHE A 144 9.56 -9.55 -8.94
N VAL A 145 8.46 -9.00 -8.42
CA VAL A 145 7.55 -9.74 -7.55
C VAL A 145 6.72 -10.75 -8.34
N GLY A 146 6.21 -10.36 -9.52
CA GLY A 146 5.28 -11.14 -10.34
C GLY A 146 3.81 -10.99 -9.91
N ILE A 147 2.91 -11.05 -10.88
CA ILE A 147 1.45 -10.85 -10.68
C ILE A 147 0.86 -11.89 -9.73
N ASP A 148 1.16 -13.17 -9.93
CA ASP A 148 0.58 -14.22 -9.07
C ASP A 148 1.03 -14.03 -7.63
N ARG A 149 2.32 -13.79 -7.42
CA ARG A 149 2.89 -13.68 -6.08
C ARG A 149 2.36 -12.45 -5.35
N ILE A 150 2.32 -11.28 -5.99
CA ILE A 150 1.84 -10.06 -5.31
C ILE A 150 0.37 -10.21 -4.88
N ASN A 151 -0.46 -10.90 -5.66
CA ASN A 151 -1.88 -11.08 -5.34
C ASN A 151 -2.21 -12.30 -4.46
N THR A 152 -1.26 -13.22 -4.25
CA THR A 152 -1.48 -14.43 -3.41
C THR A 152 -0.66 -14.44 -2.12
N GLN A 153 0.38 -13.61 -2.02
CA GLN A 153 1.26 -13.55 -0.84
C GLN A 153 1.23 -12.20 -0.13
N PHE A 154 0.87 -11.12 -0.82
CA PHE A 154 0.85 -9.77 -0.28
C PHE A 154 -0.56 -9.18 -0.21
N LEU A 155 -1.23 -9.03 -1.36
CA LEU A 155 -2.58 -8.46 -1.47
C LEU A 155 -3.67 -9.51 -1.21
N ILE A 156 -3.71 -10.00 0.03
CA ILE A 156 -4.67 -11.00 0.50
C ILE A 156 -5.49 -10.50 1.69
N PRO A 157 -6.73 -11.01 1.87
CA PRO A 157 -7.59 -10.62 3.00
C PRO A 157 -6.91 -10.77 4.37
N GLU A 158 -6.14 -11.82 4.57
CA GLU A 158 -5.45 -12.14 5.83
C GLU A 158 -4.38 -11.11 6.18
N LYS A 159 -3.84 -10.40 5.17
CA LYS A 159 -2.91 -9.27 5.35
C LYS A 159 -3.63 -7.91 5.35
N GLY A 160 -4.96 -7.88 5.34
CA GLY A 160 -5.75 -6.64 5.34
C GLY A 160 -6.06 -6.08 3.96
N PHE A 161 -5.90 -6.88 2.89
CA PHE A 161 -6.09 -6.45 1.50
C PHE A 161 -7.16 -7.29 0.75
N PRO A 162 -8.42 -7.33 1.20
CA PRO A 162 -9.48 -8.10 0.54
C PRO A 162 -9.88 -7.66 -0.87
N HIS A 163 -9.60 -6.40 -1.26
CA HIS A 163 -10.07 -5.75 -2.50
C HIS A 163 -8.93 -5.28 -3.42
N SER A 164 -7.69 -5.26 -2.93
CA SER A 164 -6.55 -4.85 -3.75
C SER A 164 -6.16 -5.94 -4.74
N ALA A 165 -5.87 -5.52 -5.97
CA ALA A 165 -5.20 -6.36 -6.96
C ALA A 165 -4.29 -5.52 -7.87
N LEU A 166 -3.11 -6.07 -8.16
CA LEU A 166 -2.15 -5.51 -9.12
C LEU A 166 -1.94 -6.49 -10.28
N MET A 167 -2.40 -6.09 -11.45
CA MET A 167 -2.49 -6.94 -12.64
C MET A 167 -1.77 -6.38 -13.85
N ARG A 168 -1.26 -5.14 -13.78
CA ARG A 168 -0.64 -4.48 -14.94
C ARG A 168 0.42 -3.45 -14.56
N ASP A 169 1.34 -3.29 -15.50
CA ASP A 169 2.35 -2.23 -15.51
C ASP A 169 1.77 -0.85 -15.90
N TYR A 170 2.65 0.17 -15.90
CA TYR A 170 2.39 1.51 -16.43
C TYR A 170 3.37 1.94 -17.54
N VAL A 171 4.04 1.00 -18.22
CA VAL A 171 4.98 1.29 -19.31
C VAL A 171 4.70 0.38 -20.49
N THR A 172 4.40 0.95 -21.65
CA THR A 172 3.99 0.20 -22.86
C THR A 172 5.13 -0.05 -23.86
N HIS A 173 6.39 0.20 -23.47
CA HIS A 173 7.53 0.05 -24.35
C HIS A 173 8.71 -0.66 -23.67
N ARG A 174 9.51 -1.36 -24.50
CA ARG A 174 10.75 -2.00 -24.08
C ARG A 174 11.83 -0.95 -23.75
N PRO A 175 12.80 -1.26 -22.88
CA PRO A 175 13.01 -2.56 -22.23
C PRO A 175 12.13 -2.81 -20.98
N ILE A 176 11.27 -1.87 -20.59
CA ILE A 176 10.66 -1.90 -19.25
C ILE A 176 9.34 -2.66 -19.18
N VAL A 177 8.50 -2.57 -20.22
CA VAL A 177 7.14 -3.16 -20.28
C VAL A 177 7.09 -4.59 -19.72
N TYR A 178 6.02 -4.87 -18.98
CA TYR A 178 5.72 -6.19 -18.42
C TYR A 178 4.50 -6.77 -19.13
N GLU A 179 4.76 -7.50 -20.20
CA GLU A 179 3.71 -8.31 -20.82
C GLU A 179 3.44 -9.53 -19.94
N ASN A 180 2.23 -9.60 -19.37
CA ASN A 180 1.91 -10.60 -18.34
C ASN A 180 2.18 -12.05 -18.80
N THR A 181 1.97 -12.34 -20.08
CA THR A 181 2.09 -13.69 -20.65
C THR A 181 3.54 -14.08 -21.01
N GLU A 182 4.49 -13.13 -20.97
CA GLU A 182 5.89 -13.44 -21.23
C GLU A 182 6.58 -14.02 -19.98
N PRO A 183 7.29 -15.16 -20.09
CA PRO A 183 8.15 -15.63 -19.02
C PRO A 183 9.20 -14.59 -18.65
N GLN A 184 9.31 -14.31 -17.35
CA GLN A 184 10.28 -13.41 -16.77
C GLN A 184 11.40 -14.20 -16.12
N ARG A 185 12.63 -13.69 -16.24
CA ARG A 185 13.78 -14.16 -15.47
C ARG A 185 14.45 -12.96 -14.82
N ILE A 186 14.72 -13.06 -13.52
CA ILE A 186 15.36 -12.00 -12.76
C ILE A 186 16.61 -12.59 -12.11
N HIS A 187 17.76 -12.00 -12.41
CA HIS A 187 18.99 -12.29 -11.66
C HIS A 187 19.17 -11.23 -10.58
N ILE A 188 19.32 -11.68 -9.34
CA ILE A 188 19.62 -10.84 -8.18
C ILE A 188 21.12 -10.95 -7.93
N ILE A 189 21.84 -9.84 -8.03
CA ILE A 189 23.29 -9.78 -7.85
C ILE A 189 23.59 -8.89 -6.64
N THR A 190 24.31 -9.44 -5.68
CA THR A 190 24.73 -8.72 -4.45
C THR A 190 26.03 -7.95 -4.67
N SER A 191 26.37 -7.04 -3.76
CA SER A 191 27.66 -6.33 -3.78
C SER A 191 28.87 -7.27 -3.60
N GLN A 192 28.66 -8.45 -3.03
CA GLN A 192 29.66 -9.53 -2.89
C GLN A 192 29.73 -10.45 -4.12
N GLN A 193 29.04 -10.11 -5.22
CA GLN A 193 28.95 -10.91 -6.45
C GLN A 193 28.28 -12.28 -6.29
N GLU A 194 27.55 -12.51 -5.19
CA GLU A 194 26.62 -13.64 -5.12
C GLU A 194 25.44 -13.39 -6.05
N SER A 195 25.04 -14.40 -6.81
CA SER A 195 23.92 -14.34 -7.75
C SER A 195 22.83 -15.37 -7.44
N MET A 196 21.58 -14.98 -7.61
CA MET A 196 20.41 -15.86 -7.59
C MET A 196 19.54 -15.59 -8.82
N THR A 197 19.02 -16.64 -9.45
CA THR A 197 18.09 -16.51 -10.57
C THR A 197 16.69 -16.95 -10.16
N LEU A 198 15.70 -16.14 -10.52
CA LEU A 198 14.27 -16.42 -10.39
C LEU A 198 13.63 -16.47 -11.76
N THR A 199 12.61 -17.30 -11.92
CA THR A 199 11.75 -17.29 -13.11
C THR A 199 10.29 -17.34 -12.71
N HIS A 200 9.44 -16.59 -13.39
CA HIS A 200 7.99 -16.67 -13.22
C HIS A 200 7.27 -16.26 -14.50
N THR A 201 6.02 -16.70 -14.62
CA THR A 201 5.10 -16.32 -15.67
C THR A 201 3.72 -16.19 -15.01
N TRP A 202 2.92 -15.23 -15.44
CA TRP A 202 1.55 -15.11 -14.92
C TRP A 202 0.73 -16.37 -15.26
N SER A 203 0.04 -16.92 -14.26
CA SER A 203 -0.84 -18.08 -14.40
C SER A 203 -2.06 -17.87 -15.31
N GLY A 204 -2.37 -16.62 -15.68
CA GLY A 204 -3.61 -16.27 -16.38
C GLY A 204 -4.80 -16.04 -15.43
N ILE A 205 -4.64 -16.19 -14.12
CA ILE A 205 -5.68 -15.91 -13.14
C ILE A 205 -5.90 -14.41 -13.02
N SER A 206 -7.14 -13.97 -13.24
CA SER A 206 -7.56 -12.60 -13.06
C SER A 206 -7.91 -12.30 -11.59
N PHE A 207 -6.94 -11.80 -10.83
CA PHE A 207 -7.21 -11.35 -9.46
C PHE A 207 -8.09 -10.10 -9.42
N ALA A 208 -7.97 -9.20 -10.39
CA ALA A 208 -8.84 -8.04 -10.51
C ALA A 208 -10.33 -8.41 -10.56
N GLU A 209 -10.69 -9.48 -11.28
CA GLU A 209 -12.08 -9.96 -11.36
C GLU A 209 -12.56 -10.51 -10.02
N GLN A 210 -11.71 -11.26 -9.31
CA GLN A 210 -12.00 -11.77 -7.96
C GLN A 210 -12.17 -10.64 -6.93
N ARG A 211 -11.53 -9.50 -7.17
CA ARG A 211 -11.56 -8.31 -6.30
C ARG A 211 -12.60 -7.27 -6.73
N GLY A 212 -13.39 -7.55 -7.76
CA GLY A 212 -14.46 -6.66 -8.20
C GLY A 212 -13.98 -5.39 -8.90
N ALA A 213 -12.81 -5.41 -9.54
CA ALA A 213 -12.32 -4.28 -10.32
C ALA A 213 -13.32 -3.89 -11.43
N THR A 214 -13.59 -2.59 -11.57
CA THR A 214 -14.49 -2.06 -12.60
C THR A 214 -13.84 -1.03 -13.50
N ILE A 215 -12.76 -0.40 -13.04
CA ILE A 215 -12.09 0.68 -13.75
C ILE A 215 -11.00 0.12 -14.66
N LEU A 216 -10.92 0.67 -15.87
CA LEU A 216 -9.97 0.34 -16.94
C LEU A 216 -10.14 -1.07 -17.55
N SER A 217 -10.27 -2.10 -16.72
CA SER A 217 -10.54 -3.48 -17.10
C SER A 217 -10.98 -4.28 -15.88
N SER A 218 -12.06 -5.06 -15.98
CA SER A 218 -12.46 -5.97 -14.90
C SER A 218 -11.52 -7.17 -14.74
N LYS A 219 -10.68 -7.45 -15.75
CA LYS A 219 -9.77 -8.60 -15.74
C LYS A 219 -8.31 -8.26 -15.41
N THR A 220 -7.90 -7.04 -15.75
CA THR A 220 -6.49 -6.62 -15.67
C THR A 220 -6.32 -5.23 -15.08
N GLY A 221 -7.39 -4.61 -14.58
CA GLY A 221 -7.32 -3.34 -13.87
C GLY A 221 -6.58 -3.49 -12.54
N ASN A 222 -5.73 -2.51 -12.20
CA ASN A 222 -5.25 -2.38 -10.84
C ASN A 222 -6.38 -1.76 -10.01
N CYS A 223 -6.68 -2.33 -8.85
CA CYS A 223 -7.74 -1.85 -7.96
C CYS A 223 -7.28 -1.88 -6.49
N THR A 224 -7.87 -1.01 -5.68
CA THR A 224 -7.65 -0.92 -4.23
C THR A 224 -8.70 0.01 -3.63
N SER A 225 -8.93 -0.07 -2.32
CA SER A 225 -9.77 0.90 -1.60
C SER A 225 -8.92 1.97 -0.90
N THR A 226 -9.56 3.07 -0.50
CA THR A 226 -8.86 4.08 0.32
C THR A 226 -8.44 3.53 1.68
N ALA A 227 -9.19 2.59 2.24
CA ALA A 227 -8.86 1.97 3.53
C ALA A 227 -7.63 1.07 3.44
N GLU A 228 -7.47 0.32 2.34
CA GLU A 228 -6.30 -0.54 2.14
C GLU A 228 -5.02 0.26 1.89
N LEU A 229 -5.12 1.40 1.17
CA LEU A 229 -4.01 2.33 1.05
C LEU A 229 -3.61 2.91 2.40
N ALA A 230 -4.59 3.29 3.23
CA ALA A 230 -4.35 3.77 4.59
C ALA A 230 -3.75 2.68 5.48
N GLU A 231 -4.20 1.42 5.35
CA GLU A 231 -3.66 0.28 6.08
C GLU A 231 -2.19 0.02 5.73
N CYS A 232 -1.83 0.12 4.45
CA CYS A 232 -0.44 0.00 4.04
C CYS A 232 0.42 1.12 4.62
N MET A 233 -0.06 2.37 4.56
CA MET A 233 0.61 3.51 5.19
C MET A 233 0.73 3.32 6.71
N ARG A 234 -0.30 2.79 7.38
CA ARG A 234 -0.30 2.54 8.83
C ARG A 234 0.78 1.55 9.21
N ARG A 235 0.86 0.42 8.53
CA ARG A 235 1.88 -0.60 8.78
C ARG A 235 3.29 -0.08 8.52
N ILE A 236 3.49 0.78 7.51
CA ILE A 236 4.78 1.44 7.28
C ILE A 236 5.11 2.41 8.40
N MET A 237 4.21 3.31 8.77
CA MET A 237 4.52 4.41 9.70
C MET A 237 4.54 4.00 11.16
N PHE A 238 3.83 2.93 11.52
CA PHE A 238 3.74 2.42 12.89
C PHE A 238 4.37 1.04 13.05
N HIS A 239 5.22 0.62 12.12
CA HIS A 239 5.85 -0.71 12.07
C HIS A 239 6.38 -1.21 13.43
N GLU A 240 7.05 -0.36 14.19
CA GLU A 240 7.64 -0.71 15.48
C GLU A 240 6.62 -0.71 16.63
N SER A 241 5.50 -0.02 16.46
CA SER A 241 4.45 0.20 17.48
C SER A 241 3.27 -0.78 17.36
N ILE A 242 3.11 -1.44 16.20
CA ILE A 242 2.05 -2.43 15.98
C ILE A 242 2.51 -3.85 16.34
N PRO A 243 1.57 -4.79 16.63
CA PRO A 243 1.89 -6.19 16.88
C PRO A 243 2.68 -6.83 15.73
N GLU A 244 3.59 -7.75 16.05
CA GLU A 244 4.44 -8.42 15.05
C GLU A 244 3.64 -9.10 13.93
N ALA A 245 2.48 -9.68 14.26
CA ALA A 245 1.58 -10.31 13.29
C ALA A 245 1.00 -9.33 12.25
N GLU A 246 0.98 -8.03 12.54
CA GLU A 246 0.53 -6.99 11.61
C GLU A 246 1.68 -6.38 10.81
N ARG A 247 2.92 -6.55 11.26
CA ARG A 247 4.10 -5.94 10.63
C ARG A 247 4.35 -6.56 9.26
N TYR A 248 4.92 -5.74 8.38
CA TYR A 248 5.55 -6.27 7.20
C TYR A 248 6.80 -7.07 7.56
N GLN A 249 7.20 -8.01 6.73
CA GLN A 249 8.45 -8.75 6.86
C GLN A 249 9.62 -7.90 6.38
N LEU A 250 9.83 -6.76 7.05
CA LEU A 250 10.83 -5.73 6.73
C LEU A 250 11.76 -5.50 7.92
N THR A 251 13.04 -5.29 7.63
CA THR A 251 14.00 -4.78 8.60
C THR A 251 13.75 -3.29 8.88
N ASN A 252 14.15 -2.80 10.05
CA ASN A 252 14.03 -1.37 10.38
C ASN A 252 14.74 -0.49 9.34
N ALA A 253 15.90 -0.92 8.82
CA ALA A 253 16.62 -0.17 7.78
C ALA A 253 15.83 -0.06 6.46
N GLN A 254 15.03 -1.06 6.11
CA GLN A 254 14.15 -1.00 4.94
C GLN A 254 12.92 -0.13 5.19
N VAL A 255 12.35 -0.19 6.38
CA VAL A 255 11.26 0.71 6.80
C VAL A 255 11.74 2.15 6.77
N ASP A 256 12.93 2.44 7.29
CA ASP A 256 13.55 3.77 7.23
C ASP A 256 13.84 4.20 5.79
N ALA A 257 14.28 3.30 4.92
CA ALA A 257 14.45 3.60 3.50
C ALA A 257 13.12 3.97 2.82
N ILE A 258 12.01 3.33 3.18
CA ILE A 258 10.67 3.70 2.70
C ILE A 258 10.25 5.06 3.26
N ARG A 259 10.43 5.30 4.56
CA ARG A 259 9.97 6.52 5.23
C ARG A 259 10.77 7.75 4.80
N TYR A 260 12.10 7.65 4.81
CA TYR A 260 13.02 8.78 4.73
C TYR A 260 13.93 8.74 3.52
N GLY A 261 14.15 7.56 2.92
CA GLY A 261 15.22 7.36 1.94
C GLY A 261 16.58 7.25 2.61
N GLY A 262 17.56 8.04 2.16
CA GLY A 262 18.92 8.07 2.72
C GLY A 262 20.02 8.06 1.66
N GLY A 263 21.17 8.67 1.97
CA GLY A 263 22.31 8.75 1.03
C GLY A 263 22.00 9.54 -0.25
N GLY A 264 21.15 10.58 -0.16
CA GLY A 264 20.69 11.37 -1.30
C GLY A 264 19.46 10.79 -2.03
N LEU A 265 18.91 9.67 -1.54
CA LEU A 265 17.70 9.05 -2.07
C LEU A 265 16.46 9.45 -1.27
N TYR A 266 15.30 9.27 -1.88
CA TYR A 266 14.01 9.77 -1.38
C TYR A 266 13.14 8.65 -0.83
N GLY A 267 12.42 8.96 0.25
CA GLY A 267 11.34 8.13 0.80
C GLY A 267 9.97 8.83 0.67
N LEU A 268 9.01 8.37 1.47
CA LEU A 268 7.68 8.96 1.59
C LEU A 268 7.71 10.38 2.14
N GLU A 269 8.68 10.74 2.99
CA GLU A 269 8.91 12.11 3.45
C GLU A 269 9.48 12.98 2.32
N ASN A 270 8.65 13.24 1.32
CA ASN A 270 9.03 13.93 0.11
C ASN A 270 7.96 14.94 -0.27
N LYS A 271 8.28 16.23 -0.19
CA LYS A 271 7.38 17.32 -0.57
C LYS A 271 7.37 17.64 -2.07
N GLU A 272 8.23 16.98 -2.85
CA GLU A 272 8.38 17.22 -4.30
C GLU A 272 7.44 16.33 -5.14
N ALA A 273 6.82 15.32 -4.54
CA ALA A 273 5.81 14.50 -5.20
C ALA A 273 4.42 15.14 -4.99
N GLY A 274 3.62 15.31 -6.05
CA GLY A 274 2.23 15.83 -6.00
C GLY A 274 1.28 14.96 -5.16
N PRO A 275 -0.08 15.03 -5.29
CA PRO A 275 -0.84 16.25 -5.58
C PRO A 275 -0.86 17.24 -4.40
N TYR A 276 -0.09 16.97 -3.33
CA TYR A 276 0.15 17.87 -2.20
C TYR A 276 -1.06 18.03 -1.26
N ALA A 277 -1.68 16.93 -0.82
CA ALA A 277 -2.73 16.99 0.21
C ALA A 277 -2.30 17.73 1.49
N TRP A 278 -1.01 17.76 1.77
CA TRP A 278 -0.40 18.45 2.90
C TRP A 278 -0.36 19.98 2.77
N GLU A 279 -0.66 20.56 1.60
CA GLU A 279 -0.65 22.02 1.38
C GLU A 279 -1.92 22.72 1.90
N SER A 280 -2.06 24.01 1.57
CA SER A 280 -3.22 24.85 1.88
C SER A 280 -3.57 24.83 3.38
N ASP A 281 -4.80 24.45 3.73
CA ASP A 281 -5.28 24.53 5.10
C ASP A 281 -4.63 23.51 6.01
N LEU A 282 -4.29 22.32 5.50
CA LEU A 282 -3.63 21.30 6.32
C LEU A 282 -2.27 21.81 6.82
N LYS A 283 -1.48 22.45 5.95
CA LYS A 283 -0.24 23.15 6.33
C LYS A 283 -0.48 24.32 7.30
N LYS A 284 -1.58 25.06 7.17
CA LYS A 284 -1.88 26.17 8.09
C LYS A 284 -2.23 25.67 9.50
N ILE A 285 -2.94 24.53 9.59
CA ILE A 285 -3.37 23.94 10.85
C ILE A 285 -2.20 23.25 11.55
N PHE A 286 -1.37 22.52 10.80
CA PHE A 286 -0.21 21.82 11.33
C PHE A 286 1.11 22.34 10.70
N PRO A 287 1.51 23.59 10.95
CA PRO A 287 2.61 24.25 10.22
C PRO A 287 3.99 23.61 10.43
N LYS A 288 4.15 22.83 11.49
CA LYS A 288 5.40 22.14 11.82
C LYS A 288 5.31 20.62 11.65
N ALA A 289 4.19 20.10 11.15
CA ALA A 289 4.05 18.67 10.93
C ALA A 289 5.03 18.17 9.86
N ARG A 290 5.40 16.91 10.03
CA ARG A 290 6.07 16.11 9.02
C ARG A 290 5.01 15.42 8.17
N TYR A 291 5.33 15.24 6.89
CA TYR A 291 4.41 14.72 5.88
C TYR A 291 5.07 13.60 5.11
N PHE A 292 4.44 12.44 5.12
CA PHE A 292 4.89 11.23 4.42
C PHE A 292 3.79 10.83 3.47
N HIS A 293 4.02 10.81 2.17
CA HIS A 293 2.91 10.55 1.26
C HIS A 293 3.28 9.86 -0.04
N LYS A 294 2.28 9.20 -0.61
CA LYS A 294 2.31 8.70 -1.97
C LYS A 294 1.08 9.15 -2.71
N ALA A 295 1.34 9.81 -3.81
CA ALA A 295 0.35 10.43 -4.65
C ALA A 295 0.02 9.70 -5.93
N GLY A 296 -1.14 10.05 -6.49
CA GLY A 296 -1.57 9.60 -7.79
C GLY A 296 -2.39 10.66 -8.53
N MET A 297 -2.12 10.81 -9.81
CA MET A 297 -2.95 11.61 -10.71
C MET A 297 -2.97 10.91 -12.07
N ILE A 298 -4.16 10.66 -12.60
CA ILE A 298 -4.34 10.03 -13.90
C ILE A 298 -5.69 10.44 -14.49
N SER A 299 -5.71 10.92 -15.73
CA SER A 299 -6.94 11.31 -16.42
C SER A 299 -7.79 12.25 -15.54
N ASN A 300 -8.97 11.80 -15.12
CA ASN A 300 -9.91 12.48 -14.27
C ASN A 300 -9.91 11.94 -12.82
N TYR A 301 -8.80 11.42 -12.32
CA TYR A 301 -8.63 11.01 -10.93
C TYR A 301 -7.39 11.64 -10.30
N THR A 302 -7.54 12.09 -9.05
CA THR A 302 -6.46 12.61 -8.21
C THR A 302 -6.59 11.98 -6.84
N LEU A 303 -5.46 11.54 -6.28
CA LEU A 303 -5.38 10.77 -5.05
C LEU A 303 -4.14 11.14 -4.24
N ASP A 304 -4.24 11.01 -2.93
CA ASP A 304 -3.10 11.10 -2.03
C ASP A 304 -3.35 10.17 -0.82
N VAL A 305 -2.36 9.34 -0.48
CA VAL A 305 -2.29 8.68 0.83
C VAL A 305 -1.13 9.29 1.60
N ALA A 306 -1.44 9.88 2.74
CA ALA A 306 -0.50 10.67 3.51
C ALA A 306 -0.60 10.33 5.00
N TYR A 307 0.54 10.21 5.66
CA TYR A 307 0.69 10.25 7.10
C TYR A 307 1.21 11.61 7.54
N ILE A 308 0.57 12.17 8.55
CA ILE A 308 0.85 13.47 9.13
C ILE A 308 1.23 13.25 10.59
N ALA A 309 2.38 13.80 10.99
CA ALA A 309 2.84 13.78 12.37
C ALA A 309 3.20 15.19 12.84
N ASP A 310 2.42 15.74 13.77
CA ASP A 310 2.77 16.96 14.50
C ASP A 310 3.18 16.61 15.93
N GLU A 311 4.47 16.75 16.22
CA GLU A 311 5.01 16.50 17.55
C GLU A 311 4.59 17.58 18.57
N ASN A 312 4.18 18.79 18.12
CA ASN A 312 3.80 19.86 19.04
C ASN A 312 2.44 19.61 19.69
N SER A 313 1.45 19.17 18.90
CA SER A 313 0.13 18.78 19.40
C SER A 313 0.03 17.30 19.75
N ASN A 314 1.11 16.51 19.59
CA ASN A 314 1.11 15.05 19.70
C ASN A 314 0.01 14.41 18.84
N THR A 315 -0.22 14.97 17.65
CA THR A 315 -1.28 14.53 16.72
C THR A 315 -0.67 13.74 15.58
N ARG A 316 -1.18 12.53 15.35
CA ARG A 316 -0.74 11.63 14.29
C ARG A 316 -1.96 11.05 13.59
N PHE A 317 -2.02 11.20 12.27
CA PHE A 317 -3.14 10.68 11.50
C PHE A 317 -2.75 10.35 10.05
N ILE A 318 -3.52 9.47 9.43
CA ILE A 318 -3.39 9.06 8.04
C ILE A 318 -4.64 9.51 7.28
N LEU A 319 -4.44 10.13 6.13
CA LEU A 319 -5.47 10.43 5.16
C LEU A 319 -5.24 9.55 3.93
N SER A 320 -6.29 8.93 3.40
CA SER A 320 -6.27 8.29 2.09
C SER A 320 -7.46 8.79 1.30
N LEU A 321 -7.18 9.62 0.30
CA LEU A 321 -8.18 10.44 -0.38
C LEU A 321 -8.14 10.15 -1.87
N ALA A 322 -9.32 10.06 -2.49
CA ALA A 322 -9.48 10.03 -3.93
C ALA A 322 -10.63 10.94 -4.35
N ALA A 323 -10.50 11.54 -5.53
CA ALA A 323 -11.56 12.32 -6.14
C ALA A 323 -11.52 12.13 -7.66
N LYS A 324 -12.70 12.05 -8.28
CA LYS A 324 -12.87 11.96 -9.74
C LYS A 324 -12.71 13.33 -10.39
N THR A 325 -11.52 13.90 -10.19
CA THR A 325 -11.04 15.13 -10.80
C THR A 325 -9.59 14.95 -11.24
N GLY A 326 -9.17 15.62 -12.31
CA GLY A 326 -7.75 15.68 -12.72
C GLY A 326 -6.96 16.80 -12.03
N LYS A 327 -7.48 17.37 -10.93
CA LYS A 327 -6.91 18.53 -10.23
C LYS A 327 -6.76 18.27 -8.73
N GLY A 328 -5.65 18.76 -8.15
CA GLY A 328 -5.35 18.61 -6.72
C GLY A 328 -6.20 19.46 -5.76
N ASP A 329 -6.98 20.44 -6.24
CA ASP A 329 -7.74 21.35 -5.36
C ASP A 329 -8.74 20.64 -4.47
N THR A 330 -9.51 19.68 -5.02
CA THR A 330 -10.49 18.91 -4.24
C THR A 330 -9.81 18.09 -3.15
N ILE A 331 -8.67 17.45 -3.46
CA ILE A 331 -7.88 16.70 -2.48
C ILE A 331 -7.36 17.62 -1.36
N ARG A 332 -6.86 18.81 -1.69
CA ARG A 332 -6.42 19.80 -0.69
C ARG A 332 -7.56 20.31 0.19
N LYS A 333 -8.76 20.54 -0.37
CA LYS A 333 -9.95 20.93 0.40
C LYS A 333 -10.38 19.82 1.35
N MET A 334 -10.43 18.57 0.87
CA MET A 334 -10.74 17.38 1.70
C MET A 334 -9.73 17.25 2.84
N ALA A 335 -8.44 17.27 2.54
CA ALA A 335 -7.38 17.16 3.53
C ALA A 335 -7.44 18.28 4.58
N GLY A 336 -7.67 19.53 4.15
CA GLY A 336 -7.83 20.67 5.04
C GLY A 336 -9.04 20.58 5.96
N ALA A 337 -10.18 20.10 5.45
CA ALA A 337 -11.39 19.92 6.25
C ALA A 337 -11.22 18.80 7.29
N LEU A 338 -10.61 17.68 6.90
CA LEU A 338 -10.30 16.59 7.81
C LEU A 338 -9.25 16.99 8.85
N ALA A 339 -8.23 17.77 8.47
CA ALA A 339 -7.26 18.32 9.40
C ALA A 339 -7.90 19.23 10.46
N ARG A 340 -8.90 20.06 10.08
CA ARG A 340 -9.66 20.87 11.05
C ARG A 340 -10.43 19.99 12.04
N TRP A 341 -11.04 18.92 11.53
CA TRP A 341 -11.80 17.99 12.35
C TRP A 341 -10.89 17.27 13.35
N VAL A 342 -9.77 16.72 12.89
CA VAL A 342 -8.74 16.09 13.75
C VAL A 342 -8.22 17.08 14.80
N HIS A 343 -7.98 18.33 14.42
CA HIS A 343 -7.49 19.36 15.35
C HIS A 343 -8.53 19.80 16.39
N SER A 344 -9.82 19.52 16.15
CA SER A 344 -10.91 19.87 17.06
C SER A 344 -11.29 18.78 18.07
N GLN A 345 -10.73 17.57 17.90
CA GLN A 345 -10.83 16.49 18.88
C GLN A 345 -9.77 16.68 19.96
#